data_AF-A0A0G1JK04-F1
#
_entry.id   AF-A0A0G1JK04-F1
#
_cell.length_a   1.000
_cell.length_b   1.000
_cell.length_c   1.000
_cell.angle_alpha   90.00
_cell.angle_beta   90.00
_cell.angle_gamma   90.00
#
_symmetry.space_group_name_H-M   'P 1'
#
loop_
_entity.id
_entity.type
_entity.pdbx_description
1 polymer ?
#
loop_
_entity_poly.entity_id
_entity_poly.type
_entity_poly.pdbx_seq_one_letter_code
_entity_poly.pdbx_strand_id
1 'polypeptide(L)'
;KGYGAPTVTKDGVTVAREIELEDKFENLGAELIKEVASKTNDIAGDGTTTATVLAQALISEGLRNVTAGTNPQLLRRGIEKGLEAIIQEIKKIATPIKGDEIKQVASISAN
;
A
#
# COMPACT_ATOMS: atom_id res chain seq x y z
N LYS A 1 -20.97 -7.58 16.51
CA LYS A 1 -21.02 -6.18 17.01
C LYS A 1 -22.48 -5.85 17.34
N GLY A 2 -22.74 -5.17 18.46
CA GLY A 2 -24.11 -4.86 18.89
C GLY A 2 -24.85 -3.96 17.91
N TYR A 3 -26.18 -4.05 17.88
CA TYR A 3 -27.07 -3.22 17.07
C TYR A 3 -27.01 -1.75 17.57
N GLY A 4 -26.01 -1.00 17.09
CA GLY A 4 -25.83 0.42 17.35
C GLY A 4 -25.79 1.22 16.04
N ALA A 5 -25.58 2.54 16.15
CA ALA A 5 -25.41 3.41 14.99
C ALA A 5 -24.18 2.98 14.16
N PRO A 6 -24.20 3.15 12.82
CA PRO A 6 -23.08 2.75 11.96
C PRO A 6 -21.82 3.54 12.30
N THR A 7 -20.68 2.87 12.25
CA THR A 7 -19.37 3.52 12.39
C THR A 7 -19.02 4.22 11.10
N VAL A 8 -18.89 5.55 11.13
CA VAL A 8 -18.39 6.34 10.01
C VAL A 8 -16.89 6.54 10.20
N THR A 9 -16.08 6.13 9.22
CA THR A 9 -14.63 6.31 9.24
C THR A 9 -14.14 6.78 7.88
N LYS A 10 -13.09 7.60 7.89
CA LYS A 10 -12.31 7.98 6.70
C LYS A 10 -10.93 7.32 6.68
N ASP A 11 -10.63 6.50 7.68
CA ASP A 11 -9.35 5.81 7.80
C ASP A 11 -9.35 4.52 6.96
N GLY A 12 -8.46 4.48 5.97
CA GLY A 12 -8.29 3.34 5.08
C GLY A 12 -7.85 2.06 5.78
N VAL A 13 -7.14 2.13 6.91
CA VAL A 13 -6.74 0.94 7.69
C VAL A 13 -7.94 0.30 8.35
N THR A 14 -8.78 1.11 8.99
CA THR A 14 -10.04 0.65 9.59
C THR A 14 -10.96 0.05 8.53
N VAL A 15 -11.08 0.68 7.36
CA VAL A 15 -11.89 0.14 6.26
C VAL A 15 -11.31 -1.20 5.78
N ALA A 16 -10.01 -1.27 5.48
CA ALA A 16 -9.38 -2.49 4.97
C ALA A 16 -9.55 -3.69 5.92
N ARG A 17 -9.48 -3.47 7.24
CA ARG A 17 -9.64 -4.53 8.25
C ARG A 17 -11.04 -5.17 8.24
N GLU A 18 -12.08 -4.40 7.90
CA GLU A 18 -13.47 -4.85 7.95
C GLU A 18 -13.95 -5.49 6.63
N ILE A 19 -13.15 -5.47 5.56
CA ILE A 19 -13.53 -6.07 4.26
C ILE A 19 -13.44 -7.58 4.35
N GLU A 20 -14.55 -8.31 4.33
CA GLU A 20 -14.54 -9.78 4.22
C GLU A 20 -15.45 -10.18 3.06
N LEU A 21 -14.97 -11.11 2.22
CA LEU A 21 -15.70 -11.60 1.06
C LEU A 21 -16.25 -13.00 1.33
N GLU A 22 -17.47 -13.26 0.85
CA GLU A 22 -18.12 -14.56 1.04
C GLU A 22 -17.40 -15.69 0.27
N ASP A 23 -16.90 -15.38 -0.94
CA ASP A 23 -16.10 -16.33 -1.71
C ASP A 23 -14.69 -16.47 -1.12
N LYS A 24 -14.28 -17.71 -0.88
CA LYS A 24 -13.02 -18.02 -0.19
C LYS A 24 -11.78 -17.62 -1.00
N PHE A 25 -11.82 -17.71 -2.33
CA PHE A 25 -10.68 -17.38 -3.18
C PHE A 25 -10.53 -15.87 -3.33
N GLU A 26 -11.65 -15.17 -3.53
CA GLU A 26 -11.66 -13.71 -3.53
C GLU A 26 -11.22 -13.17 -2.16
N ASN A 27 -11.73 -13.75 -1.05
CA ASN A 27 -11.34 -13.34 0.29
C ASN A 27 -9.85 -13.58 0.56
N LEU A 28 -9.28 -14.70 0.08
CA LEU A 28 -7.85 -14.95 0.17
C LEU A 28 -7.04 -13.84 -0.55
N GLY A 29 -7.48 -13.41 -1.73
CA GLY A 29 -6.88 -12.28 -2.44
C GLY A 29 -7.01 -10.97 -1.66
N ALA A 30 -8.18 -10.70 -1.07
CA ALA A 30 -8.41 -9.53 -0.23
C ALA A 30 -7.49 -9.52 1.00
N GLU A 31 -7.36 -10.65 1.70
CA GLU A 31 -6.46 -10.80 2.86
C GLU A 31 -4.99 -10.51 2.52
N LEU A 32 -4.51 -10.97 1.35
CA LEU A 32 -3.16 -10.65 0.89
C LEU A 32 -2.94 -9.14 0.72
N ILE A 33 -3.93 -8.42 0.19
CA ILE A 33 -3.86 -6.96 0.03
C ILE A 33 -3.96 -6.24 1.37
N LYS A 34 -4.77 -6.75 2.31
CA LYS A 34 -4.82 -6.22 3.69
C LYS A 34 -3.48 -6.35 4.38
N GLU A 35 -2.78 -7.48 4.19
CA GLU A 35 -1.46 -7.68 4.78
C GLU A 35 -0.43 -6.68 4.23
N VAL A 36 -0.48 -6.38 2.92
CA VAL A 36 0.34 -5.33 2.31
C VAL A 36 0.05 -3.97 2.95
N ALA A 37 -1.22 -3.59 3.07
CA ALA A 37 -1.61 -2.32 3.67
C ALA A 37 -1.20 -2.22 5.15
N SER A 38 -1.40 -3.28 5.93
CA SER A 38 -1.04 -3.31 7.36
C SER A 38 0.45 -3.17 7.56
N LYS A 39 1.29 -3.90 6.79
CA LYS A 39 2.74 -3.81 6.91
C LYS A 39 3.28 -2.42 6.58
N THR A 40 2.67 -1.72 5.62
CA THR A 40 3.03 -0.32 5.33
C THR A 40 2.74 0.57 6.55
N ASN A 41 1.57 0.42 7.17
CA ASN A 41 1.21 1.16 8.38
C ASN A 41 2.17 0.88 9.54
N ASP A 42 2.51 -0.38 9.78
CA ASP A 42 3.28 -0.79 10.96
C ASP A 42 4.72 -0.23 10.94
N ILE A 43 5.28 0.00 9.74
CA ILE A 43 6.64 0.51 9.56
C ILE A 43 6.64 2.03 9.36
N ALA A 44 5.76 2.55 8.50
CA ALA A 44 5.78 3.95 8.07
C ALA A 44 4.79 4.84 8.84
N GLY A 45 3.77 4.26 9.49
CA GLY A 45 2.71 4.99 10.21
C GLY A 45 1.63 5.61 9.32
N ASP A 46 1.77 5.51 7.99
CA ASP A 46 0.84 6.02 6.98
C ASP A 46 1.07 5.29 5.64
N GLY A 47 0.27 5.59 4.61
CA GLY A 47 0.47 5.14 3.22
C GLY A 47 -0.30 3.88 2.86
N THR A 48 -1.23 3.43 3.71
CA THR A 48 -2.00 2.20 3.50
C THR A 48 -2.84 2.25 2.23
N THR A 49 -3.57 3.33 2.00
CA THR A 49 -4.36 3.52 0.78
C THR A 49 -3.48 3.54 -0.46
N THR A 50 -2.33 4.22 -0.41
CA THR A 50 -1.37 4.26 -1.52
C THR A 50 -0.83 2.86 -1.84
N ALA A 51 -0.45 2.09 -0.81
CA ALA A 51 0.02 0.72 -0.97
C ALA A 51 -1.05 -0.18 -1.61
N THR A 52 -2.29 -0.08 -1.16
CA THR A 52 -3.43 -0.83 -1.72
C THR A 52 -3.65 -0.52 -3.20
N VAL A 53 -3.65 0.76 -3.57
CA VAL A 53 -3.87 1.19 -4.97
C VAL A 53 -2.71 0.74 -5.87
N LEU A 54 -1.47 0.89 -5.41
CA LEU A 54 -0.30 0.42 -6.16
C LEU A 54 -0.30 -1.11 -6.33
N ALA A 55 -0.65 -1.86 -5.29
CA ALA A 55 -0.77 -3.31 -5.37
C ALA A 55 -1.84 -3.72 -6.40
N GLN A 56 -3.01 -3.08 -6.38
CA GLN A 56 -4.07 -3.34 -7.34
C GLN A 56 -3.62 -3.05 -8.78
N ALA A 57 -2.94 -1.93 -9.03
CA ALA A 57 -2.45 -1.56 -10.35
C ALA A 57 -1.38 -2.56 -10.85
N LEU A 58 -0.42 -2.93 -10.01
CA LEU A 58 0.64 -3.89 -10.34
C LEU A 58 0.07 -5.28 -10.65
N ILE A 59 -0.92 -5.73 -9.88
CA ILE A 59 -1.58 -7.02 -10.13
C ILE A 59 -2.36 -6.98 -11.44
N SER A 60 -3.13 -5.92 -11.68
CA SER A 60 -3.94 -5.79 -12.90
C SER A 60 -3.08 -5.79 -14.17
N GLU A 61 -2.04 -4.95 -14.21
CA GLU A 61 -1.12 -4.91 -15.35
C GLU A 61 -0.25 -6.16 -15.43
N GLY A 62 0.14 -6.73 -14.29
CA GLY A 62 0.90 -7.97 -14.24
C GLY A 62 0.14 -9.13 -14.89
N LEU A 63 -1.11 -9.33 -14.48
CA LEU A 63 -2.00 -10.36 -15.03
C LEU A 63 -2.22 -10.16 -16.52
N ARG A 64 -2.48 -8.91 -16.96
CA ARG A 64 -2.64 -8.57 -18.38
C ARG A 64 -1.43 -9.00 -19.24
N ASN A 65 -0.22 -8.74 -18.78
CA ASN A 65 1.02 -9.12 -19.48
C ASN A 65 1.24 -10.63 -19.48
N VAL A 66 0.91 -11.31 -18.38
CA VAL A 66 0.99 -12.77 -18.29
C VAL A 66 -0.01 -13.45 -19.22
N THR A 67 -1.26 -12.97 -19.27
CA THR A 67 -2.27 -13.46 -20.22
C THR A 67 -1.85 -13.24 -21.68
N ALA A 68 -1.09 -12.18 -21.97
CA ALA A 68 -0.51 -11.95 -23.29
C ALA A 68 0.69 -12.87 -23.63
N GLY A 69 1.06 -13.80 -22.75
CA GLY A 69 2.13 -14.80 -22.98
C GLY A 69 3.50 -14.40 -22.42
N THR A 70 3.60 -13.31 -21.66
CA THR A 70 4.86 -12.90 -21.03
C THR A 70 5.23 -13.86 -19.89
N ASN A 71 6.51 -14.22 -19.80
CA ASN A 71 7.01 -15.05 -18.70
C ASN A 71 6.88 -14.31 -17.34
N PRO A 72 6.10 -14.84 -16.37
CA PRO A 72 5.88 -14.17 -15.08
C PRO A 72 7.15 -13.92 -14.27
N GLN A 73 8.14 -14.83 -14.36
CA GLN A 73 9.40 -14.68 -13.63
C GLN A 73 10.26 -13.56 -14.21
N LEU A 74 10.27 -13.38 -15.52
CA LEU A 74 10.98 -12.26 -16.16
C LEU A 74 10.28 -10.93 -15.85
N LEU A 75 8.95 -10.91 -15.87
CA LEU A 75 8.16 -9.74 -15.51
C LEU A 75 8.46 -9.30 -14.07
N ARG A 76 8.42 -10.24 -13.12
CA ARG A 76 8.78 -9.99 -11.72
C ARG A 76 10.19 -9.39 -11.59
N ARG A 77 11.20 -9.99 -12.25
CA ARG A 77 12.58 -9.46 -12.24
C ARG A 77 12.66 -8.04 -12.79
N GLY A 78 11.88 -7.73 -13.81
CA GLY A 78 11.78 -6.37 -14.37
C GLY A 78 11.19 -5.38 -13.36
N ILE A 79 10.12 -5.77 -12.66
CA ILE A 79 9.49 -4.97 -11.60
C ILE A 79 10.48 -4.74 -10.45
N GLU A 80 11.20 -5.77 -10.00
CA GLU A 80 12.20 -5.65 -8.92
C GLU A 80 13.32 -4.64 -9.29
N LYS A 81 13.83 -4.69 -10.53
CA LYS A 81 14.81 -3.71 -11.01
C LYS A 81 14.25 -2.29 -11.09
N GLY A 82 13.00 -2.15 -11.56
CA GLY A 82 12.32 -0.85 -11.60
C GLY A 82 12.14 -0.28 -10.19
N LEU A 83 11.75 -1.12 -9.23
CA LEU A 83 11.62 -0.76 -7.82
C LEU A 83 12.94 -0.24 -7.24
N GLU A 84 14.06 -0.92 -7.50
CA GLU A 84 15.39 -0.48 -7.04
C GLU A 84 15.74 0.91 -7.57
N ALA A 85 15.52 1.15 -8.87
CA ALA A 85 15.78 2.44 -9.49
C ALA A 85 14.89 3.56 -8.91
N ILE A 86 13.59 3.28 -8.69
CA ILE A 86 12.66 4.23 -8.09
C ILE A 86 13.07 4.58 -6.66
N ILE A 87 13.43 3.58 -5.84
CA ILE A 87 13.89 3.82 -4.46
C ILE A 87 15.14 4.69 -4.44
N GLN A 88 16.09 4.44 -5.35
CA GLN A 88 17.28 5.28 -5.48
C GLN A 88 16.93 6.73 -5.80
N GLU A 89 15.99 6.96 -6.72
CA GLU A 89 15.60 8.31 -7.09
C GLU A 89 14.84 9.04 -5.97
N ILE A 90 13.91 8.33 -5.29
CA ILE A 90 13.20 8.87 -4.12
C ILE A 90 14.20 9.31 -3.04
N LYS A 91 15.26 8.52 -2.79
CA LYS A 91 16.30 8.87 -1.82
C LYS A 91 17.10 10.11 -2.21
N LYS A 92 17.27 10.38 -3.51
CA LYS A 92 17.99 11.58 -3.99
C LYS A 92 17.18 12.85 -3.81
N ILE A 93 15.87 12.78 -4.03
CA ILE A 93 14.96 13.94 -3.87
C ILE A 93 14.52 14.14 -2.41
N ALA A 94 14.71 13.13 -1.55
CA ALA A 94 14.39 13.22 -0.13
C ALA A 94 15.24 14.31 0.54
N THR A 95 14.58 15.19 1.29
CA THR A 95 15.25 16.25 2.06
C THR A 95 15.47 15.76 3.50
N PRO A 96 16.73 15.63 3.97
CA PRO A 96 17.01 15.23 5.35
C PRO A 96 16.61 16.34 6.32
N ILE A 97 15.78 16.02 7.32
CA ILE A 97 15.30 16.97 8.33
C ILE A 97 16.28 16.99 9.52
N LYS A 98 16.72 18.18 9.98
CA LYS A 98 17.59 18.31 11.17
C LYS A 98 17.23 19.54 12.02
N GLY A 99 17.52 19.48 13.32
CA GLY A 99 17.43 20.63 14.23
C GLY A 99 16.02 21.24 14.29
N ASP A 100 15.92 22.54 14.03
CA ASP A 100 14.66 23.29 14.13
C ASP A 100 13.59 22.87 13.12
N GLU A 101 13.98 22.25 11.99
CA GLU A 101 13.03 21.73 10.99
C GLU A 101 12.12 20.63 11.56
N ILE A 102 12.58 19.91 12.59
CA ILE A 102 11.79 18.88 13.29
C ILE A 102 10.50 19.50 13.86
N LYS A 103 10.59 20.70 14.45
CA LYS A 103 9.42 21.39 15.02
C LYS A 103 8.45 21.80 13.92
N GLN A 104 8.96 22.26 12.79
CA GLN A 104 8.14 22.67 11.66
C GLN A 104 7.35 21.49 11.09
N VAL A 105 8.01 20.36 10.86
CA VAL A 105 7.34 19.15 10.35
C VAL A 105 6.34 18.60 11.38
N ALA A 106 6.72 18.52 12.66
CA ALA A 106 5.81 18.09 13.71
C ALA A 106 4.55 18.97 13.80
N SER A 107 4.69 20.29 13.64
CA SER A 107 3.55 21.22 13.67
C SER A 107 2.60 21.02 12.49
N ILE A 108 3.10 20.58 11.32
CA ILE A 108 2.26 20.33 10.14
C ILE A 108 1.57 18.96 10.27
N SER A 109 2.29 17.94 10.75
CA SER A 109 1.78 16.57 10.86
C SER A 109 0.82 16.34 12.04
N ALA A 110 0.70 17.26 12.98
CA ALA A 110 -0.15 17.13 14.17
C ALA A 110 -1.61 17.59 13.97
N ASN A 111 -2.02 17.86 12.72
CA ASN A 111 -3.32 18.43 12.38
C ASN A 111 -4.34 17.38 11.93
#